data_AF-A0A9R1VT83-F1
#
_entry.id   AF-A0A9R1VT83-F1
#
_cell.length_a   1.000
_cell.length_b   1.000
_cell.length_c   1.000
_cell.angle_alpha   90.00
_cell.angle_beta   90.00
_cell.angle_gamma   90.00
#
_symmetry.space_group_name_H-M   'P 1'
#
loop_
_entity.id
_entity.type
_entity.pdbx_description
1 polymer ?
#
loop_
_entity_poly.entity_id
_entity_poly.type
_entity_poly.pdbx_seq_one_letter_code
_entity_poly.pdbx_strand_id
1 'polypeptide(L)'
;MLTVYLPFDDRNLALIYQKIYKGDVRMHKSMTPRAQSLIKRILDPNPKTRITMADIKVDEWFKQDYTPAKPNEDEVLSIQENAVENQELPTHVNAF
;
A
#
# COMPACT_ATOMS: atom_id res chain seq x y z
N MET A 1 -9.41 10.54 7.49
CA MET A 1 -9.79 10.23 6.08
C MET A 1 -9.51 11.44 5.21
N LEU A 2 -8.88 11.26 4.04
CA LEU A 2 -8.53 12.35 3.10
C LEU A 2 -9.61 12.66 2.07
N THR A 3 -10.48 11.70 1.79
CA THR A 3 -11.64 11.81 0.90
C THR A 3 -12.82 11.08 1.52
N VAL A 4 -14.03 11.40 1.08
CA VAL A 4 -15.30 10.73 1.45
C VAL A 4 -15.78 9.76 0.36
N TYR A 5 -14.91 9.45 -0.60
CA TYR A 5 -15.21 8.65 -1.79
C TYR A 5 -14.08 7.68 -2.10
N LEU A 6 -14.43 6.55 -2.72
CA LEU A 6 -13.46 5.56 -3.20
C LEU A 6 -12.67 6.11 -4.40
N PRO A 7 -11.37 5.78 -4.54
CA PRO A 7 -10.55 6.23 -5.66
C PRO A 7 -11.06 5.74 -7.02
N PHE A 8 -11.74 4.59 -7.03
CA PHE A 8 -12.42 4.02 -8.18
C PHE A 8 -13.84 3.63 -7.75
N ASP A 9 -14.83 4.33 -8.28
CA ASP A 9 -16.24 4.08 -8.00
C ASP A 9 -17.05 4.20 -9.29
N ASP A 10 -17.97 3.28 -9.53
CA ASP A 10 -18.92 3.30 -10.63
C ASP A 10 -20.04 2.29 -10.37
N ARG A 11 -21.18 2.46 -11.04
CA ARG A 11 -22.27 1.46 -11.00
C ARG A 11 -21.97 0.26 -11.91
N ASN A 12 -21.08 0.43 -12.88
CA ASN A 12 -20.69 -0.61 -13.81
C ASN A 12 -19.27 -1.12 -13.49
N LEU A 13 -19.16 -2.40 -13.15
CA LEU A 13 -17.90 -3.05 -12.81
C LEU A 13 -16.84 -2.95 -13.91
N ALA A 14 -17.23 -3.00 -15.19
CA ALA A 14 -16.29 -2.84 -16.30
C ALA A 14 -15.64 -1.46 -16.30
N LEU A 15 -16.39 -0.42 -15.93
CA LEU A 15 -15.86 0.94 -15.80
C LEU A 15 -14.94 1.08 -14.58
N ILE A 16 -15.22 0.37 -13.47
CA ILE A 16 -14.30 0.31 -12.33
C ILE A 16 -12.96 -0.30 -12.76
N TYR A 17 -12.97 -1.47 -13.41
CA TYR A 17 -11.75 -2.10 -13.90
C TYR A 17 -10.99 -1.23 -14.91
N GLN A 18 -11.71 -0.53 -15.80
CA GLN A 18 -11.08 0.40 -16.72
C GLN A 18 -10.37 1.54 -15.99
N LYS A 19 -10.97 2.11 -14.93
CA LYS A 19 -10.34 3.18 -14.13
C LYS A 19 -9.11 2.67 -13.39
N ILE A 20 -9.17 1.47 -12.79
CA ILE A 20 -8.03 0.83 -12.13
C ILE A 20 -6.89 0.61 -13.12
N TYR A 21 -7.19 0.01 -14.29
CA TYR A 21 -6.20 -0.27 -15.32
C TYR A 21 -5.51 1.01 -15.84
N LYS A 22 -6.26 2.12 -15.97
CA LYS A 22 -5.73 3.41 -16.39
C LYS A 22 -5.08 4.23 -15.26
N GLY A 23 -5.33 3.87 -14.00
CA GLY A 23 -4.96 4.72 -12.84
C GLY A 23 -5.72 6.04 -12.81
N ASP A 24 -6.92 6.08 -13.39
CA ASP A 24 -7.73 7.30 -13.47
C ASP A 24 -8.45 7.57 -12.15
N VAL A 25 -7.74 8.28 -11.26
CA VAL A 25 -8.19 8.63 -9.92
C VAL A 25 -8.63 10.09 -9.88
N ARG A 26 -9.87 10.32 -9.44
CA ARG A 26 -10.39 11.67 -9.22
C ARG A 26 -9.90 12.22 -7.89
N MET A 27 -9.01 13.21 -7.94
CA MET A 27 -8.53 13.91 -6.75
C MET A 27 -9.43 15.10 -6.40
N HIS A 28 -9.75 15.27 -5.12
CA HIS A 28 -10.51 16.42 -4.65
C HIS A 28 -9.62 17.66 -4.47
N LYS A 29 -10.13 18.84 -4.86
CA LYS A 29 -9.36 20.11 -4.81
C LYS A 29 -8.98 20.54 -3.40
N SER A 30 -9.70 20.07 -2.37
CA SER A 30 -9.39 20.39 -0.97
C SER A 30 -8.14 19.67 -0.44
N MET A 31 -7.61 18.71 -1.19
CA MET A 31 -6.46 17.93 -0.75
C MET A 31 -5.17 18.71 -0.97
N THR A 32 -4.23 18.64 -0.02
CA THR A 32 -2.93 19.29 -0.18
C THR A 32 -2.17 18.70 -1.39
N PRO A 33 -1.39 19.50 -2.13
CA PRO A 33 -0.65 19.01 -3.29
C PRO A 33 0.27 17.82 -2.97
N ARG A 34 0.89 17.81 -1.78
CA ARG A 34 1.73 16.71 -1.32
C ARG A 34 0.94 15.40 -1.15
N ALA A 35 -0.24 15.45 -0.53
CA ALA A 35 -1.08 14.27 -0.38
C ALA A 35 -1.56 13.74 -1.73
N GLN A 36 -1.97 14.63 -2.65
CA GLN A 36 -2.36 14.24 -4.01
C GLN A 36 -1.22 13.54 -4.75
N SER A 37 0.00 14.05 -4.61
CA SER A 37 1.20 13.45 -5.18
C SER A 37 1.44 12.04 -4.63
N LEU A 38 1.39 11.88 -3.31
CA LEU A 38 1.59 10.58 -2.67
C LEU A 38 0.52 9.56 -3.11
N ILE A 39 -0.76 9.93 -3.10
CA ILE A 39 -1.85 9.02 -3.51
C ILE A 39 -1.68 8.60 -4.98
N LYS A 40 -1.30 9.51 -5.89
CA LYS A 40 -1.03 9.15 -7.30
C LYS A 40 0.07 8.10 -7.43
N ARG A 41 1.13 8.20 -6.63
CA ARG A 41 2.23 7.23 -6.63
C ARG A 41 1.85 5.89 -6.01
N ILE A 42 0.95 5.90 -5.01
CA ILE A 42 0.37 4.68 -4.39
C ILE A 42 -0.52 3.94 -5.40
N LEU A 43 -1.32 4.69 -6.15
CA LEU A 43 -2.31 4.16 -7.11
C LEU A 43 -1.74 4.02 -8.53
N ASP A 44 -0.42 4.03 -8.69
CA ASP A 44 0.24 3.80 -9.98
C ASP A 44 -0.12 2.39 -10.51
N PRO A 45 -0.74 2.29 -11.71
CA PRO A 45 -1.08 1.01 -12.32
C PRO A 45 0.14 0.13 -12.57
N ASN A 46 1.31 0.73 -12.83
CA ASN A 46 2.52 -0.02 -13.09
C ASN A 46 3.22 -0.38 -11.76
N PRO A 47 3.26 -1.67 -11.38
CA PRO A 47 3.84 -2.08 -10.10
C PRO A 47 5.35 -1.82 -10.01
N LYS A 48 6.05 -1.67 -11.15
CA LYS A 48 7.49 -1.36 -11.16
C LYS A 48 7.80 0.09 -10.80
N THR A 49 6.85 1.00 -11.02
CA THR A 49 6.99 2.44 -10.73
C THR A 49 6.16 2.89 -9.54
N ARG A 50 5.26 2.02 -9.04
CA ARG A 50 4.51 2.22 -7.81
C ARG A 50 5.45 2.43 -6.62
N ILE A 51 5.12 3.43 -5.80
CA ILE A 51 5.89 3.74 -4.59
C ILE A 51 5.93 2.54 -3.64
N THR A 52 7.10 2.27 -3.07
CA THR A 52 7.29 1.19 -2.11
C THR A 52 6.84 1.61 -0.71
N MET A 53 6.61 0.65 0.18
CA MET A 53 6.34 0.94 1.59
C MET A 53 7.48 1.70 2.28
N ALA A 54 8.74 1.41 1.92
CA ALA A 54 9.90 2.12 2.43
C ALA A 54 9.88 3.60 2.01
N ASP A 55 9.55 3.85 0.73
CA ASP A 55 9.46 5.21 0.19
C ASP A 55 8.27 6.00 0.77
N ILE A 56 7.13 5.33 1.04
CA ILE A 56 5.98 5.95 1.73
C ILE A 56 6.41 6.43 3.11
N LYS A 57 7.12 5.61 3.89
CA LYS A 57 7.54 5.95 5.27
C LYS A 57 8.48 7.16 5.31
N VAL A 58 9.24 7.40 4.25
CA VAL A 58 10.15 8.56 4.19
C VAL A 58 9.54 9.80 3.55
N ASP A 59 8.37 9.69 2.92
CA ASP A 59 7.66 10.80 2.27
C ASP A 59 7.28 11.90 3.27
N GLU A 60 7.46 13.16 2.87
CA GLU A 60 7.20 14.33 3.72
C GLU A 60 5.74 14.41 4.16
N TRP A 61 4.81 14.03 3.28
CA TRP A 61 3.40 14.05 3.64
C TRP A 61 3.09 12.99 4.71
N PHE A 62 3.71 11.82 4.60
CA PHE A 62 3.51 10.74 5.57
C PHE A 62 4.13 11.06 6.92
N LYS A 63 5.31 11.69 6.95
CA LYS A 63 6.00 12.06 8.20
C LYS A 63 5.31 13.18 8.97
N GLN A 64 4.51 14.00 8.29
CA GLN A 64 3.83 15.12 8.92
C GLN A 64 2.87 14.60 10.01
N ASP A 65 3.17 14.94 11.27
CA ASP A 65 2.39 14.56 12.46
C ASP A 65 2.24 13.04 12.69
N TYR A 66 3.09 12.23 12.06
CA TYR A 66 3.07 10.78 12.25
C TYR A 66 3.80 10.36 13.52
N THR A 67 3.10 9.60 14.37
CA THR A 67 3.69 8.92 15.54
C THR A 67 3.73 7.42 15.24
N PRO A 68 4.93 6.82 15.11
CA PRO A 68 5.05 5.38 14.95
C PRO A 68 4.41 4.64 16.13
N ALA A 69 3.68 3.57 15.85
CA ALA A 69 3.28 2.64 16.90
C ALA A 69 4.54 2.09 17.59
N LYS A 70 4.54 2.11 18.92
CA LYS A 70 5.55 1.40 19.71
C LYS A 70 5.08 -0.05 19.79
N PRO A 71 5.82 -1.01 19.22
CA PRO A 71 5.48 -2.42 19.40
C PRO A 71 5.53 -2.74 20.89
N ASN A 72 4.52 -3.45 21.40
CA ASN A 72 4.66 -4.09 22.70
C ASN A 72 5.72 -5.19 22.56
N GLU A 73 6.54 -5.42 23.58
CA GLU A 73 7.63 -6.40 23.52
C GLU A 73 7.12 -7.80 23.12
N ASP A 74 5.90 -8.14 23.55
CA ASP A 74 5.20 -9.38 23.21
C ASP A 74 4.81 -9.48 21.71
N GLU A 75 4.50 -8.34 21.05
CA GLU A 75 4.17 -8.30 19.63
C GLU A 75 5.43 -8.47 18.76
N VAL A 76 6.59 -7.99 19.21
CA VAL A 76 7.85 -8.16 18.46
C VAL A 76 8.28 -9.62 18.44
N LEU A 77 8.15 -10.32 19.58
CA LEU A 77 8.49 -11.73 19.71
C LEU A 77 7.66 -12.60 18.76
N SER A 78 6.34 -12.37 18.71
CA SER A 78 5.44 -13.11 17.82
C SER A 78 5.70 -12.86 16.33
N ILE A 79 6.06 -11.65 15.92
CA ILE A 79 6.42 -11.37 14.51
C ILE A 79 7.71 -12.09 14.12
N GLN A 80 8.68 -12.15 15.03
CA GLN A 80 9.97 -12.80 14.79
C GLN A 80 9.81 -14.32 14.64
N GLU A 81 8.99 -14.97 15.48
CA GLU A 81 8.71 -16.40 15.39
C GLU A 81 8.04 -16.78 14.05
N ASN A 82 7.04 -16.01 13.62
CA ASN A 82 6.38 -16.23 12.33
C ASN A 82 7.33 -16.01 11.14
N ALA A 83 8.32 -15.12 11.25
CA ALA A 83 9.29 -14.89 10.18
C ALA A 83 10.31 -16.05 10.04
N VAL A 84 10.58 -16.77 11.13
CA VAL A 84 11.48 -17.93 11.14
C VAL A 84 10.79 -19.19 10.59
N GLU A 85 9.49 -19.38 10.87
CA GLU A 85 8.72 -20.54 10.39
C GLU A 85 8.52 -20.54 8.86
N ASN A 86 8.43 -19.36 8.23
CA ASN A 86 8.22 -19.23 6.78
C ASN A 86 9.52 -19.36 5.94
N GLN A 87 10.64 -19.79 6.53
CA GLN A 87 11.92 -20.01 5.83
C GLN A 87 12.25 -21.49 5.57
N GLU A 88 11.37 -22.45 5.87
CA GLU A 88 11.59 -23.84 5.44
C GLU A 88 11.45 -23.96 3.90
N LEU A 89 12.59 -23.94 3.21
CA LEU A 89 12.75 -24.36 1.83
C LEU A 89 12.16 -25.78 1.66
N PRO A 90 11.29 -26.05 0.68
CA PRO A 90 10.74 -27.39 0.48
C PRO A 90 11.86 -28.32 0.03
N THR A 91 12.46 -28.99 1.00
CA THR A 91 13.53 -29.97 0.79
C THR A 91 12.89 -31.34 0.73
N HIS A 92 12.19 -31.63 -0.37
CA HIS A 92 12.21 -32.97 -0.95
C HIS A 92 11.53 -32.97 -2.33
N VAL A 93 12.35 -33.14 -3.36
CA VAL A 93 11.90 -33.64 -4.66
C VAL A 93 11.45 -35.08 -4.41
N ASN A 94 10.15 -35.34 -4.44
CA ASN A 94 9.65 -36.72 -4.51
C ASN A 94 9.74 -37.17 -5.97
N ALA A 95 10.76 -37.95 -6.28
CA ALA A 95 10.84 -38.75 -7.48
C ALA A 95 10.03 -40.04 -7.28
N PHE A 96 8.84 -40.08 -7.87
CA PHE A 96 8.20 -41.27 -8.43
C PHE A 96 7.37 -40.84 -9.64
#